data_AF-C5TCY1-F1
#
_entry.id   AF-C5TCY1-F1
#
_cell.length_a   1.000
_cell.length_b   1.000
_cell.length_c   1.000
_cell.angle_alpha   90.00
_cell.angle_beta   90.00
_cell.angle_gamma   90.00
#
_symmetry.space_group_name_H-M   'P 1'
#
loop_
_entity.id
_entity.type
_entity.pdbx_description
1 polymer ?
#
loop_
_entity_poly.entity_id
_entity_poly.type
_entity_poly.pdbx_seq_one_letter_code
_entity_poly.pdbx_strand_id
1 'polypeptide(L)'
;MYASLLGFLPGPYAGRPAYDDVIQGMSGLADLMARQTGEARYLPTIAADKTCAHVAAHAILAALWQRERTGQGALVEIPMFESMVGFNLVEHFYGQHFEPPLSAPGYPRVLAPWRRPYRTSDGHVAMMPYTDVHWQRFFAEVGEPA
;
A
#
# COMPACT_ATOMS: atom_id res chain seq x y z
N MET A 1 -22.26 -0.46 -19.99
CA MET A 1 -21.19 -0.22 -18.99
C MET A 1 -19.89 -0.37 -19.73
N TYR A 2 -18.99 0.58 -19.55
CA TYR A 2 -17.66 0.57 -20.13
C TYR A 2 -16.65 0.79 -19.00
N ALA A 3 -15.68 -0.10 -18.88
CA ALA A 3 -14.62 0.02 -17.87
C ALA A 3 -13.28 0.21 -18.60
N SER A 4 -12.59 1.30 -18.26
CA SER A 4 -11.29 1.65 -18.81
C SER A 4 -10.23 1.51 -17.73
N LEU A 5 -9.29 0.61 -17.93
CA LEU A 5 -8.12 0.48 -17.06
C LEU A 5 -6.98 1.27 -17.70
N LEU A 6 -6.53 2.32 -17.02
CA LEU A 6 -5.61 3.31 -17.55
C LEU A 6 -4.32 3.31 -16.72
N GLY A 7 -3.19 3.68 -17.33
CA GLY A 7 -1.98 3.94 -16.56
C GLY A 7 -2.09 5.18 -15.68
N PHE A 8 -2.58 6.28 -16.28
CA PHE A 8 -2.70 7.61 -15.70
C PHE A 8 -4.00 8.26 -16.15
N LEU A 9 -4.56 9.15 -15.34
CA LEU A 9 -5.66 10.03 -15.75
C LEU A 9 -5.18 11.12 -16.73
N PRO A 10 -6.10 11.87 -17.36
CA PRO A 10 -5.75 13.06 -18.13
C PRO A 10 -4.85 14.01 -17.34
N GLY A 11 -3.71 14.39 -17.93
CA GLY A 11 -2.69 15.18 -17.26
C GLY A 11 -1.31 15.02 -17.91
N PRO A 12 -0.24 15.48 -17.24
CA PRO A 12 1.13 15.46 -17.78
C PRO A 12 1.67 14.08 -18.15
N TYR A 13 1.09 13.03 -17.57
CA TYR A 13 1.47 11.63 -17.79
C TYR A 13 0.49 10.87 -18.68
N ALA A 14 -0.58 11.51 -19.17
CA ALA A 14 -1.55 10.87 -20.04
C ALA A 14 -0.89 10.31 -21.30
N GLY A 15 -1.29 9.10 -21.69
CA GLY A 15 -0.76 8.40 -22.86
C GLY A 15 0.65 7.83 -22.71
N ARG A 16 1.31 8.02 -21.56
CA ARG A 16 2.61 7.38 -21.27
C ARG A 16 2.40 5.90 -20.93
N PRO A 17 3.37 5.02 -21.26
CA PRO A 17 3.32 3.63 -20.85
C PRO A 17 3.36 3.51 -19.32
N ALA A 18 2.49 2.66 -18.77
CA ALA A 18 2.46 2.32 -17.36
C ALA A 18 2.66 0.81 -17.23
N TYR A 19 3.75 0.43 -16.56
CA TYR A 19 4.02 -0.93 -16.14
C TYR A 19 4.05 -0.96 -14.61
N ASP A 20 3.89 -2.14 -14.02
CA ASP A 20 3.88 -2.30 -12.57
C ASP A 20 5.07 -1.61 -11.89
N ASP A 21 6.30 -1.86 -12.37
CA ASP A 21 7.53 -1.25 -11.82
C ASP A 21 7.54 0.28 -11.91
N VAL A 22 7.00 0.83 -13.00
CA VAL A 22 6.87 2.29 -13.20
C VAL A 22 5.93 2.85 -12.15
N ILE A 23 4.78 2.20 -11.92
CA ILE A 23 3.80 2.64 -10.95
C ILE A 23 4.29 2.42 -9.51
N GLN A 24 5.00 1.34 -9.21
CA GLN A 24 5.64 1.15 -7.91
C GLN A 24 6.65 2.27 -7.61
N GLY A 25 7.45 2.66 -8.60
CA GLY A 25 8.38 3.78 -8.49
C GLY A 25 7.65 5.11 -8.25
N MET A 26 6.65 5.42 -9.08
CA MET A 26 5.95 6.71 -9.02
C MET A 26 5.02 6.85 -7.82
N SER A 27 4.41 5.75 -7.35
CA SER A 27 3.48 5.76 -6.21
C SER A 27 4.18 5.79 -4.84
N GLY A 28 5.52 5.70 -4.81
CA GLY A 28 6.32 5.76 -3.59
C GLY A 28 6.65 4.40 -2.97
N LEU A 29 6.17 3.27 -3.49
CA LEU A 29 6.49 1.94 -2.95
C LEU A 29 8.01 1.67 -2.93
N ALA A 30 8.72 2.05 -3.98
CA ALA A 30 10.17 1.87 -4.05
C ALA A 30 10.92 2.70 -2.98
N ASP A 31 10.43 3.91 -2.67
CA ASP A 31 10.96 4.75 -1.59
C ASP A 31 10.66 4.15 -0.21
N LEU A 32 9.45 3.61 -0.01
CA LEU A 32 9.10 2.91 1.23
C LEU A 32 10.00 1.70 1.48
N MET A 33 10.32 0.93 0.44
CA MET A 33 11.31 -0.15 0.50
C MET A 33 12.70 0.36 0.86
N ALA A 34 13.14 1.49 0.29
CA ALA A 34 14.41 2.12 0.63
C ALA A 34 14.48 2.51 2.10
N ARG A 35 13.42 3.12 2.63
CA ARG A 35 13.36 3.55 4.03
C ARG A 35 13.38 2.39 5.01
N GLN A 36 12.78 1.25 4.64
CA GLN A 36 12.73 0.08 5.52
C GLN A 36 14.00 -0.79 5.41
N THR A 37 14.55 -0.96 4.21
CA THR A 37 15.64 -1.93 3.95
C THR A 37 17.00 -1.29 3.70
N GLY A 38 17.05 0.03 3.48
CA GLY A 38 18.25 0.78 3.11
C GLY A 38 18.50 0.87 1.60
N GLU A 39 17.66 0.24 0.77
CA GLU A 39 17.84 0.21 -0.69
C GLU A 39 16.51 0.32 -1.44
N ALA A 40 16.47 1.19 -2.45
CA ALA A 40 15.30 1.32 -3.32
C ALA A 40 15.11 0.05 -4.14
N ARG A 41 13.99 -0.63 -3.91
CA ARG A 41 13.63 -1.90 -4.57
C ARG A 41 12.14 -1.93 -4.83
N TYR A 42 11.74 -2.62 -5.88
CA TYR A 42 10.34 -2.98 -6.08
C TYR A 42 9.94 -4.10 -5.11
N LEU A 43 8.66 -4.17 -4.77
CA LEU A 43 8.10 -5.37 -4.16
C LEU A 43 8.32 -6.54 -5.13
N PRO A 44 8.70 -7.73 -4.65
CA PRO A 44 8.94 -8.89 -5.50
C PRO A 44 7.63 -9.54 -5.99
N THR A 45 6.73 -8.72 -6.54
CA THR A 45 5.43 -9.06 -7.12
C THR A 45 4.92 -7.87 -7.95
N ILE A 46 3.97 -8.13 -8.84
CA ILE A 46 3.21 -7.11 -9.56
C ILE A 46 2.14 -6.44 -8.67
N ALA A 47 2.60 -5.61 -7.72
CA ALA A 47 1.75 -5.06 -6.66
C ALA A 47 0.71 -4.05 -7.17
N ALA A 48 1.09 -3.19 -8.12
CA ALA A 48 0.21 -2.20 -8.69
C ALA A 48 -0.88 -2.87 -9.56
N ASP A 49 -0.49 -3.83 -10.41
CA ASP A 49 -1.43 -4.55 -11.28
C ASP A 49 -2.50 -5.29 -10.45
N LYS A 50 -2.07 -6.06 -9.44
CA LYS A 50 -2.99 -6.83 -8.58
C LYS A 50 -3.94 -5.93 -7.80
N THR A 51 -3.42 -4.85 -7.23
CA THR A 51 -4.23 -3.90 -6.46
C THR A 51 -5.25 -3.21 -7.37
N CYS A 52 -4.82 -2.73 -8.54
CA CYS A 52 -5.70 -2.07 -9.50
C CYS A 52 -6.73 -3.03 -10.10
N ALA A 53 -6.41 -4.32 -10.26
CA ALA A 53 -7.38 -5.34 -10.67
C ALA A 53 -8.52 -5.49 -9.64
N HIS A 54 -8.19 -5.47 -8.34
CA HIS A 54 -9.23 -5.47 -7.29
C HIS A 54 -10.04 -4.17 -7.28
N VAL A 55 -9.41 -3.01 -7.43
CA VAL A 55 -10.13 -1.73 -7.57
C VAL A 55 -11.08 -1.77 -8.76
N ALA A 56 -10.63 -2.27 -9.91
CA ALA A 56 -11.47 -2.43 -11.10
C ALA A 56 -12.64 -3.38 -10.86
N ALA A 57 -12.40 -4.54 -10.24
CA ALA A 57 -13.46 -5.49 -9.91
C ALA A 57 -14.53 -4.84 -9.02
N HIS A 58 -14.14 -4.14 -7.96
CA HIS A 58 -15.08 -3.45 -7.08
C HIS A 58 -15.85 -2.34 -7.81
N ALA A 59 -15.18 -1.53 -8.63
CA ALA A 59 -15.83 -0.45 -9.36
C ALA A 59 -16.82 -0.97 -10.42
N ILE A 60 -16.47 -2.08 -11.10
CA ILE A 60 -17.37 -2.76 -12.05
C ILE A 60 -18.59 -3.33 -11.32
N LEU A 61 -18.40 -4.00 -10.19
CA LEU A 61 -19.52 -4.52 -9.38
C LEU A 61 -20.45 -3.40 -8.91
N ALA A 62 -19.90 -2.28 -8.45
CA ALA A 62 -20.68 -1.10 -8.08
C ALA A 62 -21.47 -0.52 -9.26
N ALA A 63 -20.86 -0.43 -10.44
CA ALA A 63 -21.53 0.03 -11.67
C ALA A 63 -22.64 -0.93 -12.13
N LEU A 64 -22.44 -2.25 -12.01
CA LEU A 64 -23.47 -3.25 -12.31
C LEU A 64 -24.64 -3.15 -11.33
N TRP A 65 -24.36 -2.95 -10.04
CA TRP A 65 -25.39 -2.73 -9.02
C TRP A 65 -26.19 -1.46 -9.28
N GLN A 66 -25.52 -0.35 -9.64
CA GLN A 66 -26.19 0.89 -10.03
C GLN A 66 -27.08 0.68 -11.25
N ARG A 67 -26.59 -0.03 -12.28
CA ARG A 67 -27.37 -0.37 -13.47
C ARG A 67 -28.62 -1.20 -13.14
N GLU A 68 -28.51 -2.17 -12.24
CA GLU A 68 -29.65 -2.99 -11.83
C GLU A 68 -30.78 -2.15 -11.21
N ARG A 69 -30.42 -1.09 -10.48
CA ARG A 69 -31.39 -0.23 -9.80
C ARG A 69 -31.97 0.86 -10.69
N THR A 70 -31.20 1.37 -11.65
CA THR A 70 -31.56 2.57 -12.42
C THR A 70 -31.85 2.28 -13.89
N GLY A 71 -31.46 1.10 -14.40
CA GLY A 71 -31.43 0.77 -15.83
C GLY A 71 -30.33 1.48 -16.62
N GLN A 72 -29.55 2.37 -16.00
CA GLN A 72 -28.52 3.16 -16.68
C GLN A 72 -27.14 2.52 -16.51
N GLY A 73 -26.37 2.42 -17.61
CA GLY A 73 -24.97 2.01 -17.53
C GLY A 73 -24.06 3.15 -17.04
N ALA A 74 -22.84 2.80 -16.64
CA ALA A 74 -21.80 3.76 -16.27
C ALA A 74 -20.53 3.58 -17.14
N LEU A 75 -19.79 4.68 -17.28
CA LEU A 75 -18.37 4.69 -17.62
C LEU A 75 -17.57 4.68 -16.31
N VAL A 76 -16.62 3.76 -16.19
CA VAL A 76 -15.73 3.68 -15.03
C VAL A 76 -14.29 3.76 -15.53
N GLU A 77 -13.51 4.68 -14.97
CA GLU A 77 -12.09 4.83 -15.25
C GLU A 77 -11.30 4.41 -14.02
N ILE A 78 -10.35 3.48 -14.20
CA ILE A 78 -9.53 2.92 -13.15
C ILE A 78 -8.07 3.19 -13.48
N PRO A 79 -7.51 4.30 -13.00
CA PRO A 79 -6.13 4.66 -13.26
C PRO A 79 -5.16 3.98 -12.29
N MET A 80 -4.07 3.40 -12.77
CA MET A 80 -3.10 2.70 -11.94
C MET A 80 -2.36 3.64 -10.99
N PHE A 81 -1.84 4.76 -11.51
CA PHE A 81 -1.04 5.70 -10.72
C PHE A 81 -1.85 6.31 -9.57
N GLU A 82 -2.99 6.92 -9.86
CA GLU A 82 -3.83 7.58 -8.86
C GLU A 82 -4.39 6.58 -7.85
N SER A 83 -4.75 5.36 -8.27
CA SER A 83 -5.18 4.30 -7.36
C SER A 83 -4.06 3.92 -6.39
N MET A 84 -2.84 3.72 -6.88
CA MET A 84 -1.70 3.33 -6.04
C MET A 84 -1.19 4.47 -5.15
N VAL A 85 -1.22 5.71 -5.63
CA VAL A 85 -0.91 6.89 -4.81
C VAL A 85 -1.92 7.00 -3.66
N GLY A 86 -3.22 6.90 -3.94
CA GLY A 86 -4.26 6.90 -2.92
C GLY A 86 -4.11 5.73 -1.93
N PHE A 87 -3.77 4.55 -2.44
CA PHE A 87 -3.54 3.35 -1.63
C PHE A 87 -2.36 3.49 -0.68
N ASN A 88 -1.25 4.14 -1.08
CA ASN A 88 -0.07 4.29 -0.23
C ASN A 88 -0.17 5.50 0.72
N LEU A 89 -0.73 6.62 0.24
CA LEU A 89 -0.74 7.86 1.01
C LEU A 89 -1.74 7.83 2.17
N VAL A 90 -2.72 6.91 2.17
CA VAL A 90 -3.70 6.81 3.26
C VAL A 90 -3.04 6.65 4.63
N GLU A 91 -1.93 5.91 4.72
CA GLU A 91 -1.09 5.84 5.92
C GLU A 91 0.23 6.61 5.82
N HIS A 92 0.81 6.74 4.62
CA HIS A 92 2.15 7.33 4.47
C HIS A 92 2.17 8.84 4.26
N PHE A 93 1.04 9.50 4.00
CA PHE A 93 1.05 10.97 4.03
C PHE A 93 1.36 11.47 5.45
N TYR A 94 0.93 10.71 6.48
CA TYR A 94 1.31 10.85 7.89
C TYR A 94 1.35 12.33 8.33
N GLY A 95 2.34 12.81 9.07
CA GLY A 95 2.36 14.21 9.53
C GLY A 95 2.50 15.28 8.43
N GLN A 96 2.69 14.90 7.17
CA GLN A 96 2.87 15.84 6.06
C GLN A 96 1.53 16.44 5.58
N HIS A 97 0.38 15.85 5.94
CA HIS A 97 -0.94 16.37 5.53
C HIS A 97 -1.43 17.57 6.35
N PHE A 98 -0.71 17.95 7.41
CA PHE A 98 -1.05 19.11 8.25
C PHE A 98 -0.45 20.41 7.72
N GLU A 99 -1.03 21.54 8.12
CA GLU A 99 -0.52 22.88 7.85
C GLU A 99 -0.39 23.67 9.16
N PRO A 100 0.85 23.96 9.65
CA PRO A 100 2.13 23.47 9.12
C PRO A 100 2.31 21.94 9.33
N PRO A 101 3.18 21.27 8.55
CA PRO A 101 3.44 19.83 8.71
C PRO A 101 3.90 19.47 10.12
N LEU A 102 3.32 18.41 10.69
CA LEU A 102 3.69 17.92 12.02
C LEU A 102 4.87 16.93 11.98
N SER A 103 5.12 16.29 10.83
CA SER A 103 6.29 15.45 10.58
C SER A 103 6.50 15.23 9.09
N ALA A 104 7.63 14.63 8.72
CA ALA A 104 7.85 14.08 7.38
C ALA A 104 6.82 12.97 7.04
N PRO A 105 6.60 12.68 5.74
CA PRO A 105 5.76 11.56 5.32
C PRO A 105 6.40 10.23 5.70
N GLY A 106 5.55 9.21 5.88
CA GLY A 106 5.91 7.84 6.21
C GLY A 106 5.45 7.44 7.61
N TYR A 107 4.61 6.41 7.69
CA TYR A 107 4.12 5.91 8.97
C TYR A 107 5.26 5.23 9.79
N PRO A 108 5.71 5.80 10.93
CA PRO A 108 6.93 5.35 11.61
C PRO A 108 6.87 3.89 12.06
N ARG A 109 5.69 3.40 12.43
CA ARG A 109 5.54 2.02 12.91
C ARG A 109 5.73 0.98 11.82
N VAL A 110 5.31 1.27 10.58
CA VAL A 110 5.48 0.34 9.45
C VAL A 110 6.90 0.41 8.89
N LEU A 111 7.52 1.59 8.95
CA LEU A 111 8.89 1.82 8.51
C LEU A 111 9.96 1.45 9.56
N ALA A 112 9.56 1.07 10.77
CA ALA A 112 10.51 0.73 11.83
C ALA A 112 11.47 -0.40 11.39
N PRO A 113 12.80 -0.24 11.52
CA PRO A 113 13.78 -1.27 11.10
C PRO A 113 13.57 -2.64 11.76
N TRP A 114 12.99 -2.63 12.96
CA TRP A 114 12.69 -3.81 13.75
C TRP A 114 11.43 -4.55 13.26
N ARG A 115 10.60 -3.94 12.40
CA ARG A 115 9.38 -4.56 11.86
C ARG A 115 9.74 -5.56 10.77
N ARG A 116 10.26 -6.72 11.18
CA ARG A 116 10.71 -7.80 10.30
C ARG A 116 10.60 -9.16 11.00
N PRO A 117 10.60 -10.27 10.26
CA PRO A 117 10.82 -11.58 10.86
C PRO A 117 12.17 -11.66 11.58
N TYR A 118 12.23 -12.38 12.70
CA TYR A 118 13.42 -12.57 13.51
C TYR A 118 13.96 -13.98 13.35
N ARG A 119 15.29 -14.12 13.27
CA ARG A 119 15.96 -15.40 13.08
C ARG A 119 15.81 -16.31 14.31
N THR A 120 15.55 -17.59 14.08
CA THR A 120 15.56 -18.68 15.07
C THR A 120 16.70 -19.67 14.76
N SER A 121 16.81 -20.76 15.52
CA SER A 121 17.80 -21.81 15.28
C SER A 121 17.62 -22.54 13.93
N ASP A 122 16.40 -22.55 13.40
CA ASP A 122 15.96 -23.36 12.25
C ASP A 122 15.19 -22.57 11.19
N GLY A 123 15.07 -21.24 11.34
CA GLY A 123 14.29 -20.42 10.42
C GLY A 123 14.09 -18.99 10.90
N HIS A 124 12.88 -18.47 10.71
CA HIS A 124 12.47 -17.15 11.18
C HIS A 124 11.07 -17.22 11.79
N VAL A 125 10.81 -16.35 12.76
CA VAL A 125 9.48 -16.13 13.34
C VAL A 125 9.01 -14.70 13.06
N ALA A 126 7.77 -14.55 12.65
CA ALA A 126 7.09 -13.26 12.64
C ALA A 126 6.60 -12.96 14.06
N MET A 127 7.31 -12.09 14.77
CA MET A 127 7.02 -11.77 16.17
C MET A 127 6.87 -10.25 16.33
N MET A 128 5.73 -9.82 16.87
CA MET A 128 5.44 -8.40 17.06
C MET A 128 4.48 -8.22 18.25
N PRO A 129 5.01 -8.13 19.48
CA PRO A 129 4.23 -7.84 20.66
C PRO A 129 3.71 -6.41 20.53
N TYR A 130 2.44 -6.22 20.84
CA TYR A 130 1.71 -5.01 20.46
C TYR A 130 1.04 -4.33 21.65
N THR A 131 0.80 -5.08 22.72
CA THR A 131 0.23 -4.61 23.99
C THR A 131 1.17 -4.98 25.13
N ASP A 132 1.00 -4.34 26.28
CA ASP A 132 1.79 -4.65 27.49
C ASP A 132 1.67 -6.13 27.88
N VAL A 133 0.48 -6.72 27.74
CA VAL A 133 0.25 -8.15 27.98
C VAL A 133 1.07 -9.02 27.02
N HIS A 134 1.22 -8.61 25.76
CA HIS A 134 2.07 -9.35 24.81
C HIS A 134 3.54 -9.29 25.24
N TRP A 135 4.01 -8.11 25.67
CA TRP A 135 5.39 -7.93 26.14
C TRP A 135 5.68 -8.71 27.42
N GLN A 136 4.80 -8.63 28.43
CA GLN A 136 4.94 -9.38 29.68
C GLN A 136 5.02 -10.88 29.43
N ARG A 137 4.16 -11.42 28.55
CA ARG A 137 4.20 -12.84 28.17
C ARG A 137 5.48 -13.17 27.42
N PHE A 138 5.88 -12.35 26.45
CA PHE A 138 7.13 -12.56 25.73
C PHE A 138 8.33 -12.66 26.68
N PHE A 139 8.47 -11.70 27.58
CA PHE A 139 9.53 -11.66 28.59
C PHE A 139 9.54 -12.90 29.50
N ALA A 140 8.36 -13.33 29.95
CA ALA A 140 8.24 -14.56 30.74
C ALA A 140 8.67 -15.81 29.93
N GLU A 141 8.24 -15.95 28.68
CA GLU A 141 8.55 -17.11 27.83
C GLU A 141 10.03 -17.19 27.43
N VAL A 142 10.71 -16.05 27.25
CA VAL A 142 12.15 -16.02 26.91
C VAL A 142 13.06 -16.06 28.15
N GLY A 143 12.50 -16.20 29.36
CA GLY A 143 13.25 -16.28 30.60
C GLY A 143 13.85 -14.96 31.08
N GLU A 144 13.36 -13.83 30.56
CA GLU A 144 13.77 -12.46 30.91
C GLU A 144 12.56 -11.68 31.48
N PRO A 145 11.91 -12.16 32.56
CA PRO A 145 10.74 -11.47 33.12
C PRO A 145 11.13 -10.06 33.59
N ALA A 146 10.32 -9.08 33.18
CA ALA A 146 10.49 -7.66 33.55
C ALA A 146 10.36 -7.40 35.04
#